data_AF-A0A8H6SLM2-F1
#
_entry.id   AF-A0A8H6SLM2-F1
#
_cell.length_a   1.000
_cell.length_b   1.000
_cell.length_c   1.000
_cell.angle_alpha   90.00
_cell.angle_beta   90.00
_cell.angle_gamma   90.00
#
_symmetry.space_group_name_H-M   'P 1'
#
loop_
_entity.id
_entity.type
_entity.pdbx_description
1 polymer ?
#
loop_
_entity_poly.entity_id
_entity_poly.type
_entity_poly.pdbx_seq_one_letter_code
_entity_poly.pdbx_strand_id
1 'polypeptide(L)'
;MHAQTQSLPFVLEDRTGAYTSTDFDDIYDRAFFHVVYAPQSSAVMLYSMNRRASRHRDAHWQPHLHTPAAVLEFAVDGGLGNVSFAPTPSSKGMVLPMARYLRKTSLFGRSLSRKFGCSDGREYKWVQQPRDALRGGTQEWVCTPAENDAYIVAHYDLKPADVRAYGVSGNSLTIYEASAHLTLEILASFIIMRHIQQYNL
;
A
#
# COMPACT_ATOMS: atom_id res chain seq x y z
N MET A 1 19.21 1.37 -33.29
CA MET A 1 18.88 0.56 -32.10
C MET A 1 18.65 1.52 -30.95
N HIS A 2 17.39 1.85 -30.63
CA HIS A 2 17.09 2.68 -29.47
C HIS A 2 17.22 1.80 -28.23
N ALA A 3 18.16 2.15 -27.34
CA ALA A 3 18.18 1.58 -26.00
C ALA A 3 16.86 1.99 -25.33
N GLN A 4 15.98 1.00 -25.10
CA GLN A 4 14.88 1.19 -24.16
C GLN A 4 15.54 1.45 -22.81
N THR A 5 15.45 2.69 -22.32
CA THR A 5 15.71 2.98 -20.92
C THR A 5 14.71 2.17 -20.11
N GLN A 6 15.12 1.01 -19.61
CA GLN A 6 14.34 0.26 -18.64
C GLN A 6 14.17 1.14 -17.41
N SER A 7 12.96 1.61 -17.14
CA SER A 7 12.74 2.38 -15.91
C SER A 7 12.67 1.43 -14.72
N LEU A 8 13.25 1.89 -13.62
CA LEU A 8 13.35 1.09 -12.40
C LEU A 8 11.99 1.05 -11.68
N PRO A 9 11.60 -0.10 -11.09
CA PRO A 9 10.40 -0.19 -10.26
C PRO A 9 10.50 0.73 -9.04
N PHE A 10 9.37 1.17 -8.49
CA PHE A 10 9.31 1.83 -7.19
C PHE A 10 9.51 0.79 -6.10
N VAL A 11 10.55 0.96 -5.28
CA VAL A 11 10.84 0.04 -4.17
C VAL A 11 10.71 0.85 -2.91
N LEU A 12 9.54 0.78 -2.29
CA LEU A 12 9.19 1.54 -1.11
C LEU A 12 9.55 0.73 0.13
N GLU A 13 10.57 1.17 0.86
CA GLU A 13 10.95 0.59 2.15
C GLU A 13 9.88 0.90 3.19
N ASP A 14 9.24 -0.15 3.74
CA ASP A 14 8.32 -0.05 4.88
C ASP A 14 9.13 -0.11 6.18
N ARG A 15 9.25 1.02 6.86
CA ARG A 15 10.22 1.15 7.97
C ARG A 15 9.93 0.26 9.17
N THR A 16 8.67 0.07 9.51
CA THR A 16 8.30 -0.67 10.73
C THR A 16 7.76 -2.06 10.42
N GLY A 17 7.29 -2.29 9.19
CA GLY A 17 6.54 -3.49 8.89
C GLY A 17 5.16 -3.48 9.53
N ALA A 18 4.72 -2.40 10.17
CA ALA A 18 3.35 -2.26 10.68
C ALA A 18 2.42 -1.71 9.59
N TYR A 19 1.15 -2.10 9.62
CA TYR A 19 0.17 -1.58 8.66
C TYR A 19 -0.27 -0.14 8.97
N THR A 20 0.07 0.37 10.16
CA THR A 20 -0.19 1.74 10.63
C THR A 20 1.07 2.36 11.17
N SER A 21 1.16 3.70 11.18
CA SER A 21 2.27 4.43 11.80
C SER A 21 3.64 3.98 11.27
N THR A 22 3.79 4.03 9.96
CA THR A 22 5.01 3.66 9.23
C THR A 22 5.29 4.66 8.12
N ASP A 23 6.49 4.60 7.57
CA ASP A 23 6.86 5.37 6.38
C ASP A 23 7.18 4.40 5.24
N PHE A 24 6.89 4.85 4.03
CA PHE A 24 7.26 4.19 2.78
C PHE A 24 8.17 5.12 1.99
N ASP A 25 9.48 4.84 2.00
CA ASP A 25 10.48 5.65 1.31
C ASP A 25 11.03 4.89 0.08
N ASP A 26 10.95 5.47 -1.12
CA ASP A 26 11.56 4.86 -2.31
C ASP A 26 13.09 4.81 -2.18
N ILE A 27 13.71 3.67 -2.47
CA ILE A 27 15.17 3.52 -2.37
C ILE A 27 15.93 4.44 -3.35
N TYR A 28 15.28 4.88 -4.42
CA TYR A 28 15.83 5.81 -5.41
C TYR A 28 15.39 7.25 -5.19
N ASP A 29 14.82 7.58 -4.02
CA ASP A 29 14.41 8.93 -3.64
C ASP A 29 13.34 9.58 -4.56
N ARG A 30 12.48 8.78 -5.22
CA ARG A 30 11.47 9.30 -6.15
C ARG A 30 10.09 9.54 -5.53
N ALA A 31 9.74 8.80 -4.49
CA ALA A 31 8.45 8.91 -3.81
C ALA A 31 8.60 8.61 -2.31
N PHE A 32 7.84 9.33 -1.51
CA PHE A 32 7.88 9.22 -0.05
C PHE A 32 6.45 9.33 0.49
N PHE A 33 6.05 8.41 1.35
CA PHE A 33 4.75 8.44 2.00
C PHE A 33 4.89 8.29 3.51
N HIS A 34 4.20 9.17 4.23
CA HIS A 34 4.10 9.12 5.68
C HIS A 34 2.70 8.61 6.05
N VAL A 35 2.63 7.52 6.81
CA VAL A 35 1.37 6.85 7.21
C VAL A 35 1.14 7.11 8.70
N VAL A 36 0.10 7.86 9.02
CA VAL A 36 -0.25 8.25 10.39
C VAL A 36 -1.50 7.53 10.84
N TYR A 37 -1.48 6.94 12.03
CA TYR A 37 -2.69 6.50 12.71
C TYR A 37 -3.25 7.62 13.60
N ALA A 38 -4.54 7.90 13.45
CA ALA A 38 -5.32 8.80 14.29
C ALA A 38 -6.30 7.97 15.15
N PRO A 39 -5.95 7.64 16.40
CA PRO A 39 -6.76 6.75 17.24
C PRO A 39 -8.16 7.29 17.53
N GLN A 40 -8.32 8.61 17.62
CA GLN A 40 -9.60 9.24 17.96
C GLN A 40 -10.69 8.99 16.91
N SER A 41 -10.30 8.79 15.65
CA SER A 41 -11.21 8.53 14.54
C SER A 41 -11.04 7.13 13.94
N SER A 42 -10.21 6.27 14.56
CA SER A 42 -9.81 4.97 13.99
C SER A 42 -9.37 5.09 12.51
N ALA A 43 -8.65 6.17 12.18
CA ALA A 43 -8.29 6.50 10.81
C ALA A 43 -6.80 6.31 10.56
N VAL A 44 -6.45 5.82 9.38
CA VAL A 44 -5.09 5.83 8.85
C VAL A 44 -5.01 6.85 7.72
N MET A 45 -4.11 7.82 7.86
CA MET A 45 -3.93 8.92 6.92
C MET A 45 -2.61 8.74 6.16
N LEU A 46 -2.66 8.81 4.84
CA LEU A 46 -1.50 8.69 3.96
C LEU A 46 -1.16 10.08 3.42
N TYR A 47 0.06 10.53 3.67
CA TYR A 47 0.57 11.81 3.17
C TYR A 47 1.64 11.56 2.12
N SER A 48 1.49 12.18 0.95
CA SER A 48 2.58 12.24 -0.03
C SER A 48 3.56 13.31 0.40
N MET A 49 4.84 12.95 0.47
CA MET A 49 5.90 13.81 0.99
C MET A 49 6.88 14.15 -0.14
N ASN A 50 7.47 15.35 -0.08
CA ASN A 50 8.49 15.79 -1.05
C ASN A 50 9.90 15.33 -0.67
N ARG A 51 10.05 14.67 0.49
CA ARG A 51 11.32 14.20 1.04
C ARG A 51 11.05 12.99 1.94
N ARG A 52 12.08 12.18 2.19
CA ARG A 52 12.04 11.10 3.19
C ARG A 52 11.50 11.61 4.51
N ALA A 53 10.45 10.99 5.01
CA ALA A 53 9.85 11.33 6.30
C ALA A 53 10.86 11.18 7.46
N SER A 54 11.84 10.30 7.30
CA SER A 54 12.85 10.00 8.32
C SER A 54 13.98 11.00 8.47
N ARG A 55 14.07 12.04 7.62
CA ARG A 55 15.10 13.06 7.81
C ARG A 55 14.72 13.88 9.05
N HIS A 56 15.55 13.79 10.09
CA HIS A 56 15.43 14.46 11.41
C HIS A 56 15.06 15.96 11.40
N ARG A 57 15.08 16.60 10.22
CA ARG A 57 14.61 17.98 9.98
C ARG A 57 13.08 18.11 9.92
N ASP A 58 12.34 17.00 9.91
CA ASP A 58 10.87 16.97 9.94
C ASP A 58 10.28 16.83 11.36
N ALA A 59 11.06 17.09 12.42
CA ALA A 59 10.52 17.16 13.79
C ALA A 59 9.39 18.20 13.97
N HIS A 60 9.26 19.15 13.02
CA HIS A 60 8.18 20.14 12.97
C HIS A 60 7.07 19.78 11.97
N TRP A 61 7.16 18.65 11.26
CA TRP A 61 6.10 18.19 10.38
C TRP A 61 4.89 17.83 11.24
N GLN A 62 3.76 18.48 10.95
CA GLN A 62 2.56 18.41 11.76
C GLN A 62 1.40 17.95 10.87
N PRO A 63 0.80 16.77 11.11
CA PRO A 63 -0.25 16.22 10.25
C PRO A 63 -1.41 17.20 9.99
N HIS A 64 -1.75 18.04 10.97
CA HIS A 64 -2.85 19.00 10.90
C HIS A 64 -2.57 20.20 9.98
N LEU A 65 -1.32 20.42 9.58
CA LEU A 65 -0.94 21.45 8.60
C LEU A 65 -0.96 20.94 7.15
N HIS A 66 -1.23 19.64 6.96
CA HIS A 66 -1.19 19.00 5.65
C HIS A 66 -2.50 18.31 5.34
N THR A 67 -2.88 18.29 4.07
CA THR A 67 -4.02 17.49 3.59
C THR A 67 -3.53 16.09 3.24
N PRO A 68 -4.11 15.03 3.82
CA PRO A 68 -3.75 13.67 3.45
C PRO A 68 -4.15 13.38 2.01
N ALA A 69 -3.32 12.62 1.30
CA ALA A 69 -3.60 12.15 -0.06
C ALA A 69 -4.67 11.05 -0.06
N ALA A 70 -4.70 10.24 0.99
CA ALA A 70 -5.78 9.28 1.25
C ALA A 70 -6.08 9.15 2.75
N VAL A 71 -7.33 8.86 3.10
CA VAL A 71 -7.76 8.56 4.48
C VAL A 71 -8.52 7.24 4.49
N LEU A 72 -8.12 6.34 5.38
CA LEU A 72 -8.70 5.03 5.60
C LEU A 72 -9.37 5.03 6.98
N GLU A 73 -10.68 5.27 7.02
CA GLU A 73 -11.47 5.26 8.25
C GLU A 73 -11.97 3.84 8.52
N PHE A 74 -11.47 3.22 9.58
CA PHE A 74 -11.94 1.91 10.01
C PHE A 74 -13.08 2.06 11.03
N ALA A 75 -13.90 1.03 11.16
CA ALA A 75 -14.92 1.00 12.19
C ALA A 75 -14.29 0.75 13.57
N VAL A 76 -14.93 1.25 14.63
CA VAL A 76 -14.41 1.18 16.01
C VAL A 76 -14.21 -0.27 16.49
N ASP A 77 -14.98 -1.22 15.94
CA ASP A 77 -14.86 -2.65 16.20
C ASP A 77 -13.75 -3.34 15.38
N GLY A 78 -12.94 -2.56 14.65
CA GLY A 78 -11.94 -3.08 13.71
C GLY A 78 -12.52 -3.48 12.36
N GLY A 79 -13.81 -3.23 12.11
CA GLY A 79 -14.43 -3.47 10.81
C GLY A 79 -13.96 -2.51 9.70
N LEU A 80 -14.41 -2.79 8.47
CA LEU A 80 -14.16 -1.92 7.32
C LEU A 80 -15.10 -0.71 7.34
N GLY A 81 -14.54 0.50 7.26
CA GLY A 81 -15.30 1.73 7.09
C GLY A 81 -15.15 2.29 5.67
N ASN A 82 -14.64 3.52 5.55
CA ASN A 82 -14.53 4.25 4.28
C ASN A 82 -13.08 4.53 3.89
N VAL A 83 -12.79 4.47 2.60
CA VAL A 83 -11.58 5.04 2.01
C VAL A 83 -11.94 6.34 1.30
N SER A 84 -11.09 7.35 1.45
CA SER A 84 -11.19 8.58 0.69
C SER A 84 -9.86 8.95 0.04
N PHE A 85 -9.94 9.54 -1.14
CA PHE A 85 -8.80 10.08 -1.89
C PHE A 85 -8.97 11.59 -2.09
N ALA A 86 -7.89 12.33 -1.89
CA ALA A 86 -7.89 13.77 -2.09
C ALA A 86 -8.22 14.13 -3.55
N PRO A 87 -8.93 15.24 -3.79
CA PRO A 87 -9.18 15.72 -5.15
C PRO A 87 -7.87 16.00 -5.89
N THR A 88 -7.83 15.64 -7.18
CA THR A 88 -6.74 16.01 -8.09
C THR A 88 -7.26 17.02 -9.13
N PRO A 89 -6.40 17.71 -9.90
CA PRO A 89 -6.88 18.58 -10.99
C PRO A 89 -7.77 17.85 -12.01
N SER A 90 -7.61 16.53 -12.14
CA SER A 90 -8.35 15.68 -13.07
C SER A 90 -9.51 14.89 -12.45
N SER A 91 -9.69 14.92 -11.11
CA SER A 91 -10.72 14.12 -10.43
C SER A 91 -11.27 14.81 -9.19
N LYS A 92 -12.58 14.67 -8.96
CA LYS A 92 -13.19 15.08 -7.70
C LYS A 92 -12.75 14.11 -6.61
N GLY A 93 -12.56 14.62 -5.39
CA GLY A 93 -12.29 13.79 -4.22
C GLY A 93 -13.40 12.74 -4.09
N MET A 94 -13.00 11.52 -3.76
CA MET A 94 -13.88 10.36 -3.78
C MET A 94 -13.88 9.71 -2.40
N VAL A 95 -15.07 9.39 -1.90
CA VAL A 95 -15.26 8.62 -0.66
C VAL A 95 -16.04 7.36 -1.01
N LEU A 96 -15.51 6.19 -0.63
CA LEU A 96 -16.11 4.89 -0.91
C LEU A 96 -16.10 4.01 0.34
N PRO A 97 -17.15 3.23 0.58
CA PRO A 97 -17.07 2.13 1.54
C PRO A 97 -15.95 1.16 1.13
N MET A 98 -15.04 0.82 2.04
CA MET A 98 -13.92 -0.08 1.77
C MET A 98 -14.39 -1.45 1.28
N ALA A 99 -15.56 -1.92 1.73
CA ALA A 99 -16.17 -3.15 1.24
C ALA A 99 -16.58 -3.10 -0.25
N ARG A 100 -16.87 -1.90 -0.78
CA ARG A 100 -17.13 -1.68 -2.21
C ARG A 100 -15.84 -1.45 -3.00
N TYR A 101 -14.85 -0.80 -2.37
CA TYR A 101 -13.54 -0.56 -2.97
C TYR A 101 -12.74 -1.87 -3.12
N LEU A 102 -12.64 -2.67 -2.05
CA LEU A 102 -11.94 -3.96 -2.00
C LEU A 102 -12.92 -5.13 -1.84
N ARG A 103 -13.29 -5.71 -2.98
CA ARG A 103 -14.29 -6.77 -3.09
C ARG A 103 -13.64 -8.14 -3.02
N LYS A 104 -14.26 -9.09 -2.31
CA LYS A 104 -13.81 -10.50 -2.33
C LYS A 104 -13.82 -11.01 -3.77
N THR A 105 -12.76 -11.73 -4.18
CA THR A 105 -12.67 -12.34 -5.51
C THR A 105 -13.61 -13.54 -5.66
N SER A 106 -13.97 -14.19 -4.56
CA SER A 106 -14.94 -15.28 -4.49
C SER A 106 -15.71 -15.23 -3.17
N LEU A 107 -16.99 -15.59 -3.22
CA LEU A 107 -17.87 -15.66 -2.04
C LEU A 107 -17.46 -16.75 -1.03
N PHE A 108 -16.84 -17.83 -1.52
CA PHE A 108 -16.34 -18.95 -0.72
C PHE A 108 -14.81 -19.01 -0.69
N GLY A 109 -14.15 -17.98 -1.23
CA GLY A 109 -12.69 -17.91 -1.29
C GLY A 109 -12.06 -17.41 0.00
N ARG A 110 -10.73 -17.52 0.07
CA ARG A 110 -9.94 -16.92 1.14
C ARG A 110 -10.19 -15.42 1.19
N SER A 111 -10.46 -14.89 2.38
CA SER A 111 -10.75 -13.46 2.54
C SER A 111 -9.59 -12.53 2.16
N LEU A 112 -8.38 -13.08 2.14
CA LEU A 112 -7.12 -12.42 1.77
C LEU A 112 -6.85 -12.48 0.25
N SER A 113 -7.92 -12.64 -0.54
CA SER A 113 -7.95 -12.41 -1.97
C SER A 113 -9.06 -11.41 -2.30
N ARG A 114 -8.67 -10.18 -2.66
CA ARG A 114 -9.62 -9.10 -2.96
C ARG A 114 -9.18 -8.28 -4.14
N LYS A 115 -10.17 -7.79 -4.90
CA LYS A 115 -9.98 -6.94 -6.07
C LYS A 115 -10.50 -5.53 -5.84
N PHE A 116 -9.86 -4.56 -6.49
CA PHE A 116 -10.17 -3.14 -6.43
C PHE A 116 -10.00 -2.49 -7.80
N GLY A 117 -10.76 -1.42 -8.05
CA GLY A 117 -10.61 -0.61 -9.25
C GLY A 117 -9.65 0.55 -9.00
N CYS A 118 -8.87 0.91 -10.02
CA CYS A 118 -7.94 2.03 -10.00
C CYS A 118 -8.37 3.15 -10.96
N SER A 119 -7.71 4.30 -10.83
CA SER A 119 -7.91 5.50 -11.63
C SER A 119 -7.64 5.33 -13.13
N ASP A 120 -6.87 4.31 -13.53
CA ASP A 120 -6.65 3.93 -14.93
C ASP A 120 -7.82 3.15 -15.56
N GLY A 121 -8.89 2.93 -14.78
CA GLY A 121 -10.10 2.21 -15.21
C GLY A 121 -9.98 0.70 -15.17
N ARG A 122 -8.85 0.15 -14.69
CA ARG A 122 -8.62 -1.29 -14.59
C ARG A 122 -8.87 -1.80 -13.18
N GLU A 123 -9.12 -3.11 -13.10
CA GLU A 123 -9.20 -3.82 -11.83
C GLU A 123 -7.89 -4.56 -11.53
N TYR A 124 -7.51 -4.54 -10.26
CA TYR A 124 -6.34 -5.22 -9.71
C TYR A 124 -6.77 -6.08 -8.54
N LYS A 125 -5.96 -7.06 -8.17
CA LYS A 125 -6.23 -7.92 -7.02
C LYS A 125 -4.98 -8.19 -6.19
N TRP A 126 -5.17 -8.15 -4.88
CA TRP A 126 -4.21 -8.62 -3.91
C TRP A 126 -4.52 -10.07 -3.55
N VAL A 127 -3.46 -10.88 -3.43
CA VAL A 127 -3.51 -12.25 -2.92
C VAL A 127 -2.39 -12.43 -1.91
N GLN A 128 -2.74 -12.89 -0.71
CA GLN A 128 -1.73 -13.31 0.26
C GLN A 128 -1.18 -14.68 -0.16
N GLN A 129 0.15 -14.78 -0.27
CA GLN A 129 0.82 -16.04 -0.52
C GLN A 129 0.97 -16.84 0.79
N PRO A 130 0.69 -18.15 0.78
CA PRO A 130 1.03 -19.02 1.90
C PRO A 130 2.55 -18.98 2.15
N ARG A 131 2.97 -18.90 3.42
CA ARG A 131 4.40 -18.92 3.78
C ARG A 131 5.15 -20.14 3.23
N ASP A 132 4.48 -21.28 3.10
CA ASP A 132 5.07 -22.53 2.60
C ASP A 132 5.15 -22.61 1.06
N ALA A 133 4.37 -21.77 0.35
CA ALA A 133 4.42 -21.70 -1.11
C ALA A 133 5.63 -20.88 -1.61
N LEU A 134 6.26 -20.13 -0.69
CA LEU A 134 7.45 -19.35 -0.93
C LEU A 134 8.66 -20.31 -0.96
N ARG A 135 8.99 -20.85 -2.14
CA ARG A 135 10.27 -21.56 -2.37
C ARG A 135 11.44 -20.57 -2.28
N GLY A 136 11.79 -20.14 -1.06
CA GLY A 136 12.85 -19.17 -0.79
C GLY A 136 12.49 -17.70 -1.11
N GLY A 137 11.20 -17.38 -1.29
CA GLY A 137 10.73 -16.01 -1.50
C GLY A 137 10.24 -15.33 -0.22
N THR A 138 10.16 -14.00 -0.22
CA THR A 138 9.64 -13.17 0.89
C THR A 138 8.27 -12.54 0.57
N GLN A 139 7.73 -12.79 -0.63
CA GLN A 139 6.58 -12.09 -1.20
C GLN A 139 5.25 -12.48 -0.55
N GLU A 140 5.00 -12.00 0.66
CA GLU A 140 3.79 -12.27 1.43
C GLU A 140 2.52 -11.83 0.67
N TRP A 141 2.60 -10.71 -0.05
CA TRP A 141 1.48 -10.19 -0.82
C TRP A 141 1.86 -9.96 -2.27
N VAL A 142 1.00 -10.36 -3.18
CA VAL A 142 1.17 -10.12 -4.61
C VAL A 142 -0.07 -9.46 -5.19
N CYS A 143 0.16 -8.39 -5.95
CA CYS A 143 -0.83 -7.65 -6.71
C CYS A 143 -0.70 -7.96 -8.19
N THR A 144 -1.81 -8.33 -8.82
CA THR A 144 -1.92 -8.67 -10.25
C THR A 144 -3.12 -7.95 -10.86
N PRO A 145 -3.19 -7.77 -12.18
CA PRO A 145 -4.44 -7.42 -12.84
C PRO A 145 -5.55 -8.43 -12.47
N ALA A 146 -6.76 -7.96 -12.20
CA ALA A 146 -7.83 -8.85 -11.76
C ALA A 146 -8.26 -9.87 -12.83
N GLU A 147 -8.13 -9.49 -14.10
CA GLU A 147 -8.48 -10.31 -15.26
C GLU A 147 -7.37 -11.31 -15.64
N ASN A 148 -6.13 -11.08 -15.22
CA ASN A 148 -4.98 -11.85 -15.66
C ASN A 148 -3.85 -11.88 -14.63
N ASP A 149 -3.43 -13.09 -14.24
CA ASP A 149 -2.40 -13.32 -13.23
C ASP A 149 -1.01 -13.53 -13.84
N ALA A 150 -0.88 -13.39 -15.16
CA ALA A 150 0.36 -13.68 -15.87
C ALA A 150 1.52 -12.74 -15.49
N TYR A 151 1.23 -11.58 -14.91
CA TYR A 151 2.27 -10.64 -14.46
C TYR A 151 1.89 -9.93 -13.17
N ILE A 152 2.92 -9.59 -12.40
CA ILE A 152 2.82 -8.89 -11.13
C ILE A 152 2.93 -7.39 -11.37
N VAL A 153 2.07 -6.60 -10.70
CA VAL A 153 2.12 -5.13 -10.74
C VAL A 153 2.67 -4.53 -9.46
N ALA A 154 2.51 -5.24 -8.34
CA ALA A 154 3.18 -4.92 -7.09
C ALA A 154 3.33 -6.18 -6.22
N HIS A 155 4.29 -6.19 -5.32
CA HIS A 155 4.39 -7.20 -4.28
C HIS A 155 4.97 -6.60 -3.01
N TYR A 156 4.67 -7.23 -1.87
CA TYR A 156 5.24 -6.87 -0.59
C TYR A 156 6.05 -8.03 -0.02
N ASP A 157 7.26 -7.69 0.40
CA ASP A 157 8.17 -8.56 1.11
C ASP A 157 8.20 -8.17 2.58
N LEU A 158 7.82 -9.10 3.47
CA LEU A 158 8.00 -8.94 4.91
C LEU A 158 9.32 -9.61 5.31
N LYS A 159 10.18 -8.87 5.99
CA LYS A 159 11.42 -9.44 6.51
C LYS A 159 11.11 -10.57 7.49
N PRO A 160 11.70 -11.77 7.32
CA PRO A 160 11.61 -12.81 8.33
C PRO A 160 12.16 -12.37 9.69
N ALA A 161 11.56 -12.88 10.77
CA ALA A 161 11.94 -12.48 12.14
C ALA A 161 13.38 -12.89 12.50
N ASP A 162 13.90 -13.95 11.89
CA ASP A 162 15.23 -14.53 12.08
C ASP A 162 16.33 -13.86 11.24
N VAL A 163 15.97 -13.05 10.24
CA VAL A 163 16.93 -12.36 9.38
C VAL A 163 17.26 -10.99 9.97
N ARG A 164 18.56 -10.71 10.18
CA ARG A 164 19.03 -9.39 10.62
C ARG A 164 18.96 -8.40 9.47
N ALA A 165 18.54 -7.17 9.77
CA ALA A 165 18.62 -6.05 8.84
C ALA A 165 19.65 -5.03 9.35
N TYR A 166 20.46 -4.50 8.43
CA TYR A 166 21.54 -3.56 8.75
C TYR A 166 21.27 -2.25 8.03
N GLY A 167 20.82 -1.24 8.77
CA GLY A 167 20.57 0.11 8.22
C GLY A 167 19.29 0.26 7.38
N VAL A 168 18.49 -0.81 7.24
CA VAL A 168 17.18 -0.83 6.57
C VAL A 168 16.20 -1.69 7.38
N SER A 169 14.90 -1.59 7.13
CA SER A 169 13.89 -2.45 7.77
C SER A 169 13.88 -3.88 7.22
N GLY A 170 14.24 -4.02 5.94
CA GLY A 170 14.11 -5.25 5.15
C GLY A 170 12.67 -5.58 4.72
N ASN A 171 11.71 -4.71 5.02
CA ASN A 171 10.34 -4.82 4.50
C ASN A 171 10.18 -3.88 3.31
N SER A 172 9.56 -4.33 2.24
CA SER A 172 9.43 -3.50 1.04
C SER A 172 8.15 -3.77 0.26
N LEU A 173 7.49 -2.68 -0.17
CA LEU A 173 6.47 -2.71 -1.21
C LEU A 173 7.11 -2.32 -2.55
N THR A 174 7.23 -3.29 -3.44
CA THR A 174 7.72 -3.07 -4.81
C THR A 174 6.55 -2.87 -5.75
N ILE A 175 6.54 -1.78 -6.52
CA ILE A 175 5.54 -1.46 -7.55
C ILE A 175 6.24 -1.36 -8.90
N TYR A 176 5.85 -2.21 -9.84
CA TYR A 176 6.45 -2.26 -11.16
C TYR A 176 6.07 -1.03 -11.99
N GLU A 177 7.01 -0.62 -12.83
CA GLU A 177 6.98 0.63 -13.58
C GLU A 177 5.64 0.94 -14.25
N ALA A 178 5.06 -0.04 -14.95
CA ALA A 178 3.81 0.14 -15.68
C ALA A 178 2.63 0.58 -14.79
N SER A 179 2.74 0.36 -13.47
CA SER A 179 1.74 0.72 -12.46
C SER A 179 2.24 1.78 -11.46
N ALA A 180 3.37 2.43 -11.72
CA ALA A 180 3.94 3.46 -10.85
C ALA A 180 2.99 4.65 -10.63
N HIS A 181 2.20 5.01 -11.64
CA HIS A 181 1.20 6.07 -11.54
C HIS A 181 0.07 5.74 -10.55
N LEU A 182 -0.12 4.46 -10.19
CA LEU A 182 -1.12 3.97 -9.24
C LEU A 182 -0.56 3.81 -7.82
N THR A 183 0.64 4.34 -7.53
CA THR A 183 1.36 4.08 -6.27
C THR A 183 0.50 4.34 -5.03
N LEU A 184 -0.23 5.46 -4.99
CA LEU A 184 -1.08 5.80 -3.84
C LEU A 184 -2.25 4.82 -3.66
N GLU A 185 -2.89 4.41 -4.75
CA GLU A 185 -4.04 3.49 -4.74
C GLU A 185 -3.61 2.06 -4.37
N ILE A 186 -2.44 1.64 -4.88
CA ILE A 186 -1.80 0.38 -4.52
C ILE A 186 -1.40 0.38 -3.04
N LEU A 187 -0.79 1.46 -2.54
CA LEU A 187 -0.42 1.57 -1.12
C LEU A 187 -1.66 1.60 -0.21
N ALA A 188 -2.68 2.39 -0.54
CA ALA A 188 -3.93 2.46 0.21
C ALA A 188 -4.64 1.10 0.26
N SER A 189 -4.79 0.44 -0.89
CA SER A 189 -5.41 -0.89 -0.95
C SER A 189 -4.60 -1.93 -0.19
N PHE A 190 -3.27 -1.86 -0.25
CA PHE A 190 -2.38 -2.75 0.50
C PHE A 190 -2.56 -2.58 2.02
N ILE A 191 -2.59 -1.35 2.54
CA ILE A 191 -2.83 -1.09 3.96
C ILE A 191 -4.19 -1.66 4.41
N ILE A 192 -5.25 -1.49 3.60
CA ILE A 192 -6.56 -2.07 3.90
C ILE A 192 -6.47 -3.61 3.93
N MET A 193 -5.75 -4.25 2.98
CA MET A 193 -5.58 -5.71 2.98
C MET A 193 -4.85 -6.22 4.23
N ARG A 194 -3.85 -5.48 4.71
CA ARG A 194 -3.17 -5.80 5.97
C ARG A 194 -4.08 -5.64 7.19
N HIS A 195 -4.94 -4.63 7.20
CA HIS A 195 -5.98 -4.48 8.24
C HIS A 195 -6.96 -5.67 8.22
N ILE A 196 -7.42 -6.07 7.05
CA ILE A 196 -8.29 -7.25 6.86
C ILE A 196 -7.63 -8.52 7.41
N GLN A 197 -6.33 -8.71 7.18
CA GLN A 197 -5.55 -9.81 7.76
C GLN A 197 -5.51 -9.73 9.29
N GLN A 198 -5.24 -8.54 9.86
CA GLN A 198 -5.13 -8.34 11.31
C GLN A 198 -6.45 -8.65 12.04
N TYR A 199 -7.58 -8.29 11.45
CA TYR A 199 -8.91 -8.42 12.07
C TYR A 199 -9.74 -9.61 11.54
N ASN A 200 -9.18 -10.43 10.66
CA ASN A 200 -9.83 -11.62 10.08
C ASN A 200 -11.20 -11.34 9.39
N LEU A 201 -11.27 -10.27 8.59
CA LEU A 201 -12.50 -9.81 7.91
C LEU A 201 -12.71 -10.46 6.53
#